data_AF-S0KDK6-F1
#
_entry.id   AF-S0KDK6-F1
#
_cell.length_a   1.000
_cell.length_b   1.000
_cell.length_c   1.000
_cell.angle_alpha   90.00
_cell.angle_beta   90.00
_cell.angle_gamma   90.00
#
_symmetry.space_group_name_H-M   'P 1'
#
loop_
_entity.id
_entity.type
_entity.pdbx_description
1 polymer ?
#
loop_
_entity_poly.entity_id
_entity_poly.type
_entity_poly.pdbx_seq_one_letter_code
_entity_poly.pdbx_strand_id
1 'polypeptide(L)' 'MAKFEVKKTFRDVHTKELYEKGSIIDMTVKRAGEVEKNLDQSFLQRVDEKKK' A
#
# COMPACT_ATOMS: atom_id res chain seq x y z
N MET A 1 5.90 -11.26 1.95
CA MET A 1 5.22 -10.05 1.46
C MET A 1 4.07 -9.77 2.42
N ALA A 2 3.51 -8.56 2.46
CA ALA A 2 2.43 -8.20 3.38
C ALA A 2 1.26 -7.59 2.61
N LYS A 3 0.05 -7.82 3.12
CA LYS A 3 -1.17 -7.26 2.54
C LYS A 3 -1.42 -5.86 3.04
N PHE A 4 -1.69 -4.95 2.12
CA PHE A 4 -2.06 -3.57 2.40
C PHE A 4 -3.38 -3.24 1.72
N GLU A 5 -4.26 -2.58 2.45
CA GLU A 5 -5.48 -1.98 1.93
C GLU A 5 -5.17 -0.56 1.49
N VAL A 6 -5.53 -0.27 0.26
CA VAL A 6 -5.36 1.05 -0.34
C VAL A 6 -6.46 1.96 0.21
N LYS A 7 -6.10 2.96 0.99
CA LYS A 7 -7.05 3.93 1.55
C LYS A 7 -7.32 5.10 0.62
N LYS A 8 -6.39 5.40 -0.27
CA LYS A 8 -6.46 6.47 -1.26
C LYS A 8 -5.86 5.97 -2.56
N THR A 9 -6.50 6.30 -3.68
CA THR A 9 -6.00 5.90 -4.99
C THR A 9 -4.61 6.50 -5.23
N PHE A 10 -3.64 5.68 -5.61
CA PHE A 10 -2.31 6.14 -5.97
C PHE A 10 -1.76 5.36 -7.15
N ARG A 11 -0.73 5.93 -7.77
CA ARG A 11 -0.02 5.30 -8.87
C ARG A 11 1.35 4.85 -8.39
N ASP A 12 1.65 3.57 -8.57
CA ASP A 12 2.97 3.04 -8.27
C ASP A 12 3.98 3.52 -9.30
N VAL A 13 5.13 4.04 -8.85
CA VAL A 13 6.16 4.57 -9.76
C VAL A 13 6.94 3.46 -10.47
N HIS A 14 7.02 2.26 -9.89
CA HIS A 14 7.78 1.13 -10.42
C HIS A 14 6.96 0.29 -11.39
N THR A 15 5.73 -0.07 -11.02
CA THR A 15 4.83 -0.88 -11.87
C THR A 15 3.97 -0.03 -12.79
N LYS A 16 3.88 1.29 -12.52
CA LYS A 16 2.96 2.23 -13.19
C LYS A 16 1.48 1.86 -13.04
N GLU A 17 1.16 0.90 -12.19
CA GLU A 17 -0.20 0.47 -11.88
C GLU A 17 -0.92 1.52 -11.05
N LEU A 18 -2.23 1.62 -11.29
CA LEU A 18 -3.11 2.44 -10.49
C LEU A 18 -3.77 1.53 -9.44
N TYR A 19 -3.50 1.81 -8.18
CA TYR A 19 -4.14 1.12 -7.07
C TYR A 19 -5.28 1.98 -6.58
N GLU A 20 -6.49 1.44 -6.62
CA GLU A 20 -7.71 2.16 -6.25
C GLU A 20 -8.04 2.02 -4.77
N LYS A 21 -8.68 3.05 -4.22
CA LYS A 21 -9.18 3.03 -2.84
C LYS A 21 -10.11 1.81 -2.61
N GLY A 22 -9.81 1.04 -1.58
CA GLY A 22 -10.54 -0.15 -1.16
C GLY A 22 -9.93 -1.45 -1.69
N SER A 23 -8.97 -1.39 -2.61
CA SER A 23 -8.26 -2.58 -3.09
C SER A 23 -7.30 -3.11 -2.02
N ILE A 24 -7.21 -4.44 -1.92
CA ILE A 24 -6.17 -5.09 -1.11
C ILE A 24 -5.08 -5.57 -2.06
N ILE A 25 -3.88 -5.06 -1.85
CA ILE A 25 -2.70 -5.37 -2.64
C ILE A 25 -1.66 -6.05 -1.77
N ASP A 26 -0.95 -7.01 -2.35
CA ASP A 26 0.17 -7.66 -1.70
C ASP A 26 1.45 -6.95 -2.13
N MET A 27 2.18 -6.38 -1.18
CA MET A 27 3.44 -5.71 -1.45
C MET A 27 4.45 -5.93 -0.32
N THR A 28 5.72 -5.67 -0.60
CA THR A 28 6.77 -5.74 0.43
C THR A 28 6.71 -4.53 1.35
N VAL A 29 7.03 -4.71 2.64
CA VAL A 29 7.11 -3.62 3.63
C VAL A 29 8.06 -2.50 3.20
N LYS A 30 9.14 -2.81 2.48
CA LYS A 30 10.06 -1.82 1.91
C LYS A 30 9.32 -0.86 0.95
N ARG A 31 8.57 -1.41 -0.02
CA ARG A 31 7.76 -0.62 -0.96
C ARG A 31 6.65 0.14 -0.29
N ALA A 32 5.98 -0.45 0.72
CA ALA A 32 4.99 0.27 1.51
C ALA A 32 5.62 1.52 2.16
N GLY A 33 6.80 1.37 2.78
CA GLY A 33 7.54 2.50 3.36
C GLY A 33 8.00 3.54 2.32
N GLU A 34 8.23 3.15 1.07
CA GLU A 34 8.48 4.09 -0.02
C GLU A 34 7.23 4.90 -0.37
N VAL A 35 6.06 4.26 -0.41
CA VAL A 35 4.77 4.94 -0.62
C VAL A 35 4.51 5.94 0.52
N GLU A 36 4.75 5.53 1.77
CA GLU A 36 4.61 6.41 2.94
C GLU A 36 5.56 7.61 2.91
N LYS A 37 6.80 7.42 2.42
CA LYS A 37 7.81 8.48 2.30
C LYS A 37 7.54 9.44 1.14
N ASN A 38 7.06 8.94 0.00
CA ASN A 38 6.84 9.75 -1.20
C ASN A 38 5.47 10.44 -1.20
N LEU A 39 4.45 9.80 -0.63
CA LEU A 39 3.09 10.30 -0.58
C LEU A 39 2.71 10.67 0.85
N ASP A 40 2.21 9.71 1.63
CA ASP A 40 1.82 9.88 3.04
C ASP A 40 1.44 8.52 3.65
N GLN A 41 1.52 8.39 4.97
CA GLN A 41 1.11 7.17 5.70
C GLN A 41 -0.38 6.84 5.55
N SER A 42 -1.20 7.82 5.17
CA SER A 42 -2.65 7.65 4.99
C SER A 42 -3.05 6.85 3.73
N PHE A 43 -2.12 6.46 2.86
CA PHE A 43 -2.43 5.80 1.59
C PHE A 43 -2.57 4.29 1.69
N LEU A 44 -1.82 3.66 2.60
CA LEU A 44 -1.77 2.22 2.75
C LEU A 44 -2.03 1.85 4.21
N GLN A 45 -2.97 0.94 4.43
CA GLN A 45 -3.20 0.34 5.74
C GLN A 45 -2.77 -1.11 5.70
N ARG A 46 -1.84 -1.51 6.56
CA ARG A 46 -1.44 -2.92 6.67
C ARG A 46 -2.62 -3.75 7.19
N VAL A 47 -3.03 -4.75 6.42
CA VAL A 47 -4.14 -5.69 6.76
C VAL A 47 -3.59 -6.96 7.39
N ASP A 48 -2.34 -7.28 7.09
CA ASP A 48 -1.65 -8.50 7.54
C ASP A 48 -1.47 -8.59 9.07
N GLU A 49 -1.55 -7.47 9.81
CA GLU A 49 -1.39 -7.46 11.27
C GLU A 49 -2.62 -7.88 12.08
N LYS A 50 -3.72 -8.31 11.44
CA LYS A 50 -4.84 -8.94 12.15
C LYS A 50 -4.73 -10.47 12.21
N LYS A 51 -3.68 -10.99 12.85
CA LYS A 51 -3.70 -12.29 13.52
C LYS A 51 -2.68 -12.28 14.66
N LYS A 52 -3.06 -11.83 15.86
CA LYS A 52 -3.60 -12.67 16.95
C LYS A 52 -3.86 -11.82 18.18
#